data_AF-A0A840UPN1-F1
#
_entry.id   AF-A0A840UPN1-F1
#
_cell.length_a   1.000
_cell.length_b   1.000
_cell.length_c   1.000
_cell.angle_alpha   90.00
_cell.angle_beta   90.00
_cell.angle_gamma   90.00
#
_symmetry.space_group_name_H-M   'P 1'
#
loop_
_entity.id
_entity.type
_entity.pdbx_description
1 polymer ?
#
loop_
_entity_poly.entity_id
_entity_poly.type
_entity_poly.pdbx_seq_one_letter_code
_entity_poly.pdbx_strand_id
1 'polypeptide(L)'
;MAGTSRTGINSRFTNEHACVTYLFRRRWPLGFRCPFCGAVQKETAPAYTVVCRYCRKQTSITAQTIMHGSKKDLGAWLQVASLFCSRSQGLSARELQRLMGLTCYQTAWSWLQKLRLAAALAESAGCRGQVLFDVVALSAAAGGRLVSREIAMALELNARKADSARVRFQVLQSRTPPDLAAAISSLVMKNSSLQVGDGRRAEYAGLAGAFHLGMAAAEQRQKGRDVVEQAEAWLQRVFHRAVDGAYLQTYLDEFSFHWNTAFWPDRQAVLDHLVTALLSSDGGMSPYVVRRG
;
A
#
# COMPACT_ATOMS: atom_id res chain seq x y z
N MET A 1 24.93 20.47 -24.66
CA MET A 1 24.41 19.11 -24.92
C MET A 1 25.05 18.16 -23.93
N ALA A 2 24.33 17.77 -22.87
CA ALA A 2 24.75 16.72 -21.95
C ALA A 2 23.50 15.88 -21.66
N GLY A 3 23.47 14.68 -22.25
CA GLY A 3 22.36 13.75 -22.15
C GLY A 3 22.21 13.24 -20.73
N THR A 4 21.10 13.61 -20.08
CA THR A 4 20.58 12.90 -18.92
C THR A 4 20.14 11.51 -19.37
N SER A 5 20.98 10.52 -19.10
CA SER A 5 20.62 9.11 -19.26
C SER A 5 19.37 8.82 -18.42
N ARG A 6 18.22 8.62 -19.11
CA ARG A 6 16.93 8.16 -18.56
C ARG A 6 17.07 6.68 -18.18
N THR A 7 17.88 6.36 -17.18
CA THR A 7 18.03 4.97 -16.73
C THR A 7 16.77 4.53 -16.00
N GLY A 8 15.94 3.74 -16.68
CA GLY A 8 14.83 2.99 -16.07
C GLY A 8 13.41 3.38 -16.48
N ILE A 9 13.19 4.03 -17.62
CA ILE A 9 11.85 4.03 -18.21
C ILE A 9 11.63 2.67 -18.88
N ASN A 10 10.80 1.86 -18.23
CA ASN A 10 10.08 0.75 -18.83
C ASN A 10 9.66 1.20 -20.24
N SER A 11 10.13 0.53 -21.29
CA SER A 11 10.09 0.97 -22.71
C SER A 11 8.69 1.32 -23.24
N ARG A 12 7.66 1.10 -22.41
CA ARG A 12 6.24 1.39 -22.62
C ARG A 12 5.84 2.84 -22.36
N PHE A 13 6.60 3.61 -21.59
CA PHE A 13 6.24 5.01 -21.23
C PHE A 13 7.12 6.02 -21.96
N THR A 14 7.30 5.83 -23.26
CA THR A 14 8.18 6.65 -24.11
C THR A 14 7.60 8.03 -24.39
N ASN A 15 6.27 8.17 -24.42
CA ASN A 15 5.57 9.43 -24.66
C ASN A 15 4.30 9.56 -23.81
N GLU A 16 3.76 10.79 -23.74
CA GLU A 16 2.58 11.12 -22.95
C GLU A 16 1.33 10.36 -23.41
N HIS A 17 1.17 10.12 -24.72
CA HIS A 17 0.03 9.38 -25.26
C HIS A 17 0.01 7.93 -24.77
N ALA A 18 1.17 7.27 -24.67
CA ALA A 18 1.29 5.93 -24.10
C ALA A 18 0.91 5.92 -22.61
N CYS A 19 1.31 6.94 -21.84
CA CYS A 19 0.96 7.09 -20.44
C CYS A 19 -0.55 7.28 -20.24
N VAL A 20 -1.16 8.16 -21.03
CA VAL A 20 -2.62 8.39 -21.07
C VAL A 20 -3.36 7.10 -21.41
N THR A 21 -2.93 6.40 -22.46
CA THR A 21 -3.56 5.15 -22.89
C THR A 21 -3.49 4.07 -21.82
N TYR A 22 -2.34 3.92 -21.18
CA TYR A 22 -2.14 2.98 -20.09
C TYR A 22 -3.06 3.29 -18.89
N LEU A 23 -3.03 4.51 -18.37
CA LEU A 23 -3.84 4.91 -17.22
C LEU A 23 -5.34 4.89 -17.51
N PHE A 24 -5.76 5.31 -18.71
CA PHE A 24 -7.16 5.28 -19.10
C PHE A 24 -7.72 3.87 -19.10
N ARG A 25 -7.03 2.92 -19.76
CA ARG A 25 -7.44 1.51 -19.81
C ARG A 25 -7.45 0.88 -18.42
N ARG A 26 -6.54 1.33 -17.54
CA ARG A 26 -6.47 0.84 -16.17
C ARG A 26 -7.61 1.34 -15.30
N ARG A 27 -7.94 2.62 -15.42
CA ARG A 27 -9.05 3.24 -14.68
C ARG A 27 -10.41 2.72 -15.17
N TRP A 28 -10.53 2.47 -16.47
CA TRP A 28 -11.78 2.14 -17.14
C TRP A 28 -11.62 0.94 -18.08
N PRO A 29 -11.44 -0.29 -17.54
CA PRO A 29 -11.16 -1.48 -18.35
C PRO A 29 -12.31 -1.86 -19.30
N LEU A 30 -13.55 -1.47 -18.98
CA LEU A 30 -14.75 -1.73 -19.79
C LEU A 30 -15.23 -0.50 -20.58
N GLY A 31 -14.36 0.50 -20.76
CA GLY A 31 -14.69 1.79 -21.35
C GLY A 31 -15.04 2.85 -20.31
N PHE A 32 -15.00 4.12 -20.73
CA PHE A 32 -15.11 5.28 -19.83
C PHE A 32 -16.38 5.22 -18.97
N ARG A 33 -16.22 5.17 -17.65
CA ARG A 33 -17.32 5.26 -16.69
C ARG A 33 -17.33 6.64 -16.06
N CYS A 34 -18.38 7.41 -16.35
CA CYS A 34 -18.50 8.77 -15.83
C CYS A 34 -18.61 8.77 -14.30
N PRO A 35 -17.75 9.49 -13.56
CA PRO A 35 -17.82 9.54 -12.10
C PRO A 35 -19.05 10.29 -11.57
N PHE A 36 -19.71 11.08 -12.41
CA PHE A 36 -20.85 11.91 -11.98
C PHE A 36 -22.22 11.25 -12.17
N CYS A 37 -22.40 10.47 -13.24
CA CYS A 37 -23.68 9.84 -13.58
C CYS A 37 -23.62 8.33 -13.74
N GLY A 38 -22.43 7.71 -13.61
CA GLY A 38 -22.25 6.26 -13.69
C GLY A 38 -22.35 5.65 -15.10
N ALA A 39 -22.76 6.42 -16.11
CA ALA A 39 -22.91 5.94 -17.47
C ALA A 39 -21.58 5.42 -18.05
N VAL A 40 -21.64 4.28 -18.74
CA VAL A 40 -20.49 3.60 -19.37
C VAL A 40 -20.46 3.87 -20.86
N GLN A 41 -19.30 4.27 -21.37
CA GLN A 41 -19.07 4.63 -22.76
C GLN A 41 -17.94 3.76 -23.34
N LYS A 42 -18.32 2.64 -23.96
CA LYS A 42 -17.39 1.61 -24.46
C LYS A 42 -16.45 2.11 -25.57
N GLU A 43 -16.94 2.99 -26.43
CA GLU A 43 -16.23 3.48 -27.63
C GLU A 43 -15.38 4.74 -27.37
N THR A 44 -15.30 5.22 -26.13
CA THR A 44 -14.51 6.41 -25.81
C THR A 44 -13.02 6.12 -25.96
N ALA A 45 -12.37 6.82 -26.89
CA ALA A 45 -10.92 6.74 -27.08
C ALA A 45 -10.17 7.25 -25.83
N PRO A 46 -8.99 6.68 -25.51
CA PRO A 46 -8.17 7.17 -24.41
C PRO A 46 -7.79 8.63 -24.56
N ALA A 47 -8.13 9.44 -23.55
CA ALA A 47 -7.80 10.85 -23.49
C ALA A 47 -7.57 11.28 -22.04
N TYR A 48 -6.66 12.24 -21.80
CA TYR A 48 -6.40 12.76 -20.46
C TYR A 48 -7.67 13.34 -19.82
N THR A 49 -8.48 14.00 -20.63
CA THR A 49 -9.75 14.62 -20.24
C THR A 49 -10.86 14.08 -21.12
N VAL A 50 -11.97 13.69 -20.49
CA VAL A 50 -13.16 13.13 -21.16
C VAL A 50 -14.38 13.95 -20.78
N VAL A 51 -15.22 14.26 -21.77
CA VAL A 51 -16.55 14.86 -21.55
C VAL A 51 -17.59 13.75 -21.63
N CYS A 52 -18.45 13.65 -20.61
CA CYS A 52 -19.52 12.65 -20.61
C CYS A 52 -20.58 12.97 -21.67
N ARG A 53 -20.94 12.01 -22.54
CA ARG A 53 -22.00 12.22 -23.54
C ARG A 53 -23.40 12.39 -22.93
N TYR A 54 -23.63 11.84 -21.74
CA TYR A 54 -24.92 11.84 -21.07
C TYR A 54 -25.13 13.08 -20.18
N CYS A 55 -24.18 13.38 -19.30
CA CYS A 55 -24.34 14.48 -18.33
C CYS A 55 -23.51 15.73 -18.67
N ARG A 56 -22.77 15.73 -19.79
CA ARG A 56 -21.93 16.84 -20.30
C ARG A 56 -20.83 17.34 -19.36
N LYS A 57 -20.68 16.75 -18.17
CA LYS A 57 -19.59 17.05 -17.23
C LYS A 57 -18.26 16.52 -17.74
N GLN A 58 -17.21 17.30 -17.54
CA GLN A 58 -15.83 16.97 -17.87
C GLN A 58 -15.12 16.33 -16.68
N THR A 59 -14.26 15.35 -16.93
CA THR A 59 -13.41 14.72 -15.91
C THR A 59 -12.04 14.35 -16.50
N SER A 60 -10.99 14.37 -15.68
CA SER A 60 -9.65 13.90 -16.10
C SER A 60 -9.39 12.47 -15.60
N ILE A 61 -8.40 11.79 -16.19
CA ILE A 61 -7.92 10.47 -15.74
C ILE A 61 -7.45 10.49 -14.28
N THR A 62 -7.03 11.65 -13.76
CA THR A 62 -6.58 11.83 -12.37
C THR A 62 -7.67 12.37 -11.43
N ALA A 63 -8.85 12.75 -11.96
CA ALA A 63 -9.91 13.35 -11.17
C ALA A 63 -10.50 12.36 -10.15
N GLN A 64 -10.69 12.75 -8.90
CA GLN A 64 -11.19 11.85 -7.84
C GLN A 64 -10.36 10.58 -7.70
N THR A 65 -9.03 10.73 -7.67
CA THR A 65 -8.06 9.64 -7.43
C THR A 65 -6.96 10.17 -6.51
N ILE A 66 -6.05 9.32 -6.04
CA ILE A 66 -4.86 9.76 -5.29
C ILE A 66 -4.00 10.75 -6.11
N MET A 67 -4.03 10.61 -7.44
CA MET A 67 -3.32 11.50 -8.36
C MET A 67 -4.03 12.85 -8.57
N HIS A 68 -5.18 13.10 -7.93
CA HIS A 68 -5.95 14.33 -8.09
C HIS A 68 -5.14 15.59 -7.73
N GLY A 69 -5.36 16.65 -8.50
CA GLY A 69 -4.70 17.94 -8.32
C GLY A 69 -3.18 17.92 -8.59
N SER A 70 -2.63 16.83 -9.14
CA SER A 70 -1.20 16.77 -9.43
C SER A 70 -0.86 17.66 -10.64
N LYS A 71 0.18 18.49 -10.46
CA LYS A 71 0.74 19.36 -11.51
C LYS A 71 1.91 18.71 -12.27
N LYS A 72 2.11 17.41 -12.08
CA LYS A 72 3.25 16.67 -12.60
C LYS A 72 2.78 15.71 -13.69
N ASP A 73 3.62 15.55 -14.70
CA ASP A 73 3.35 14.75 -15.89
C ASP A 73 3.12 13.28 -15.54
N LEU A 74 2.28 12.59 -16.33
CA LEU A 74 1.92 11.20 -16.08
C LEU A 74 3.12 10.26 -16.22
N GLY A 75 4.03 10.55 -17.15
CA GLY A 75 5.26 9.79 -17.32
C GLY A 75 6.13 9.79 -16.06
N ALA A 76 6.23 10.94 -15.37
CA ALA A 76 6.99 11.04 -14.14
C ALA A 76 6.33 10.24 -13.00
N TRP A 77 4.99 10.26 -12.90
CA TRP A 77 4.26 9.44 -11.94
C TRP A 77 4.51 7.94 -12.14
N LEU A 78 4.43 7.48 -13.39
CA LEU A 78 4.65 6.08 -13.74
C LEU A 78 6.11 5.66 -13.50
N GLN A 79 7.06 6.56 -13.75
CA GLN A 79 8.47 6.32 -13.43
C GLN A 79 8.67 6.12 -11.92
N VAL A 80 8.06 6.97 -11.09
CA VAL A 80 8.24 6.86 -9.63
C VAL A 80 7.46 5.70 -9.03
N ALA A 81 6.27 5.38 -9.55
CA ALA A 81 5.56 4.15 -9.21
C ALA A 81 6.39 2.90 -9.58
N SER A 82 7.04 2.89 -10.74
CA SER A 82 7.93 1.80 -11.16
C SER A 82 9.15 1.67 -10.25
N LEU A 83 9.77 2.80 -9.86
CA LEU A 83 10.89 2.80 -8.91
C LEU A 83 10.48 2.27 -7.54
N PHE A 84 9.31 2.68 -7.04
CA PHE A 84 8.73 2.19 -5.79
C PHE A 84 8.54 0.67 -5.86
N CYS A 85 7.84 0.15 -6.88
CA CYS A 85 7.59 -1.28 -7.03
C CYS A 85 8.86 -2.13 -7.17
N SER A 86 9.92 -1.59 -7.79
CA SER A 86 11.13 -2.36 -8.09
C SER A 86 12.11 -2.44 -6.91
N ARG A 87 11.93 -1.64 -5.87
CA ARG A 87 12.85 -1.57 -4.73
C ARG A 87 12.22 -2.18 -3.49
N SER A 88 12.37 -3.49 -3.33
CA SER A 88 11.97 -4.20 -2.10
C SER A 88 12.64 -3.66 -0.84
N GLN A 89 13.82 -3.05 -1.00
CA GLN A 89 14.53 -2.36 0.06
C GLN A 89 13.86 -1.03 0.46
N GLY A 90 12.73 -0.63 -0.13
CA GLY A 90 12.08 0.65 0.14
C GLY A 90 12.79 1.83 -0.52
N LEU A 91 12.13 2.98 -0.53
CA LEU A 91 12.64 4.20 -1.16
C LEU A 91 12.49 5.41 -0.24
N SER A 92 13.60 6.00 0.19
CA SER A 92 13.57 7.24 0.97
C SER A 92 13.26 8.45 0.08
N ALA A 93 12.68 9.50 0.66
CA ALA A 93 12.37 10.74 -0.08
C ALA A 93 13.63 11.42 -0.64
N ARG A 94 14.77 11.32 0.05
CA ARG A 94 16.05 11.88 -0.40
C ARG A 94 16.62 11.10 -1.59
N GLU A 95 16.51 9.77 -1.57
CA GLU A 95 16.90 8.95 -2.72
C GLU A 95 16.00 9.23 -3.92
N LEU A 96 14.68 9.28 -3.71
CA LEU A 96 13.74 9.62 -4.77
C LEU A 96 14.04 11.00 -5.37
N GLN A 97 14.30 12.00 -4.52
CA GLN A 97 14.69 13.34 -4.95
C GLN A 97 15.90 13.30 -5.88
N ARG A 98 16.95 12.56 -5.50
CA ARG A 98 18.18 12.39 -6.29
C ARG A 98 17.92 11.68 -7.61
N LEU A 99 17.15 10.59 -7.60
CA LEU A 99 16.86 9.78 -8.80
C LEU A 99 16.01 10.55 -9.82
N MET A 100 15.10 11.39 -9.34
CA MET A 100 14.18 12.17 -10.19
C MET A 100 14.69 13.58 -10.49
N GLY A 101 15.86 13.98 -9.97
CA GLY A 101 16.39 15.33 -10.13
C GLY A 101 15.47 16.42 -9.57
N LEU A 102 14.71 16.12 -8.51
CA LEU A 102 13.75 17.06 -7.93
C LEU A 102 14.49 18.11 -7.09
N THR A 103 14.13 19.38 -7.27
CA THR A 103 14.71 20.49 -6.50
C THR A 103 14.21 20.52 -5.05
N CYS A 104 13.03 19.99 -4.79
CA CYS A 104 12.35 20.08 -3.50
C CYS A 104 12.12 18.68 -2.89
N TYR A 105 12.66 18.48 -1.68
CA TYR A 105 12.47 17.26 -0.89
C TYR A 105 10.99 16.96 -0.64
N GLN A 106 10.20 17.99 -0.30
CA GLN A 106 8.78 17.86 0.01
C GLN A 106 7.98 17.34 -1.18
N THR A 107 8.42 17.58 -2.41
CA THR A 107 7.80 17.00 -3.62
C THR A 107 8.01 15.49 -3.64
N ALA A 108 9.24 15.02 -3.42
CA ALA A 108 9.56 13.60 -3.36
C ALA A 108 8.82 12.91 -2.20
N TRP A 109 8.81 13.54 -1.03
CA TRP A 109 8.08 13.04 0.14
C TRP A 109 6.58 12.93 -0.12
N SER A 110 5.94 13.95 -0.69
CA SER A 110 4.51 13.93 -1.02
C SER A 110 4.15 12.83 -2.02
N TRP A 111 5.01 12.60 -3.02
CA TRP A 111 4.85 11.50 -3.96
C TRP A 111 4.90 10.14 -3.28
N LEU A 112 5.88 9.92 -2.40
CA LEU A 112 5.95 8.67 -1.65
C LEU A 112 4.76 8.48 -0.73
N GLN A 113 4.26 9.52 -0.04
CA GLN A 113 3.05 9.38 0.80
C GLN A 113 1.85 8.93 -0.03
N LYS A 114 1.67 9.49 -1.23
CA LYS A 114 0.60 9.07 -2.16
C LYS A 114 0.78 7.63 -2.65
N LEU A 115 2.01 7.21 -2.95
CA LEU A 115 2.28 5.83 -3.35
C LEU A 115 2.08 4.84 -2.20
N ARG A 116 2.43 5.20 -0.97
CA ARG A 116 2.18 4.36 0.21
C ARG A 116 0.69 4.22 0.49
N LEU A 117 -0.09 5.30 0.33
CA LEU A 117 -1.55 5.22 0.39
C LEU A 117 -2.10 4.27 -0.68
N ALA A 118 -1.61 4.36 -1.91
CA ALA A 118 -2.01 3.43 -2.96
C ALA A 118 -1.59 1.99 -2.65
N ALA A 119 -0.40 1.76 -2.08
CA ALA A 119 0.06 0.45 -1.67
C ALA A 119 -0.84 -0.14 -0.57
N ALA A 120 -1.23 0.66 0.42
CA ALA A 120 -2.18 0.27 1.46
C ALA A 120 -3.56 -0.11 0.88
N LEU A 121 -4.06 0.66 -0.09
CA LEU A 121 -5.32 0.36 -0.78
C LEU A 121 -5.22 -0.91 -1.63
N ALA A 122 -4.13 -1.08 -2.37
CA ALA A 122 -3.84 -2.27 -3.16
C ALA A 122 -3.81 -3.52 -2.27
N GLU A 123 -3.33 -3.38 -1.03
CA GLU A 123 -3.24 -4.43 -0.03
C GLU A 123 -4.36 -4.42 1.02
N SER A 124 -5.50 -3.77 0.74
CA SER A 124 -6.60 -3.61 1.70
C SER A 124 -7.36 -4.90 2.03
N ALA A 125 -7.27 -5.93 1.19
CA ALA A 125 -7.89 -7.22 1.48
C ALA A 125 -7.25 -7.90 2.71
N GLY A 126 -8.06 -8.55 3.54
CA GLY A 126 -7.58 -9.30 4.71
C GLY A 126 -6.77 -10.55 4.32
N CYS A 127 -5.91 -11.00 5.22
CA CYS A 127 -5.30 -12.32 5.19
C CYS A 127 -6.40 -13.41 5.29
N ARG A 128 -6.23 -14.52 4.59
CA ARG A 128 -7.23 -15.60 4.51
C ARG A 128 -6.64 -16.98 4.82
N GLY A 129 -7.52 -17.95 5.01
CA GLY A 129 -7.12 -19.35 5.24
C GLY A 129 -6.66 -19.56 6.67
N GLN A 130 -5.47 -20.11 6.89
CA GLN A 130 -4.86 -20.15 8.22
C GLN A 130 -4.01 -18.91 8.42
N VAL A 131 -4.31 -18.13 9.46
CA VAL A 131 -3.67 -16.84 9.71
C VAL A 131 -3.09 -16.83 11.11
N LEU A 132 -1.78 -16.65 11.22
CA LEU A 132 -1.14 -16.29 12.48
C LEU A 132 -1.48 -14.85 12.80
N PHE A 133 -2.09 -14.63 13.96
CA PHE A 133 -2.30 -13.30 14.50
C PHE A 133 -1.48 -13.14 15.78
N ASP A 134 -0.69 -12.08 15.81
CA ASP A 134 0.11 -11.74 16.99
C ASP A 134 0.14 -10.23 17.21
N VAL A 135 0.35 -9.83 18.47
CA VAL A 135 0.53 -8.44 18.86
C VAL A 135 1.91 -8.28 19.46
N VAL A 136 2.74 -7.54 18.76
CA VAL A 136 4.15 -7.34 19.11
C VAL A 136 4.43 -5.86 19.34
N ALA A 137 5.48 -5.59 20.10
CA ALA A 137 6.03 -4.25 20.26
C ALA A 137 7.10 -4.01 19.18
N LEU A 138 7.04 -2.87 18.50
CA LEU A 138 8.04 -2.42 17.54
C LEU A 138 8.62 -1.07 17.96
N SER A 139 9.93 -0.91 17.83
CA SER A 139 10.61 0.34 18.16
C SER A 139 10.42 1.38 17.05
N ALA A 140 9.76 2.50 17.35
CA ALA A 140 9.62 3.64 16.45
C ALA A 140 10.23 4.91 17.08
N ALA A 141 10.53 5.93 16.28
CA ALA A 141 10.97 7.22 16.80
C ALA A 141 9.78 8.17 17.00
N ALA A 142 9.73 8.89 18.10
CA ALA A 142 8.81 10.01 18.29
C ALA A 142 9.61 11.18 18.86
N GLY A 143 9.71 12.28 18.10
CA GLY A 143 10.49 13.46 18.51
C GLY A 143 11.96 13.15 18.83
N GLY A 144 12.58 12.21 18.10
CA GLY A 144 13.98 11.82 18.30
C GLY A 144 14.24 10.83 19.45
N ARG A 145 13.19 10.33 20.13
CA ARG A 145 13.28 9.27 21.14
C ARG A 145 12.71 7.96 20.62
N LEU A 146 13.31 6.84 21.00
CA LEU A 146 12.74 5.52 20.73
C LEU A 146 11.53 5.29 21.65
N VAL A 147 10.38 5.01 21.05
CA VAL A 147 9.12 4.70 21.70
C VAL A 147 8.64 3.35 21.17
N SER A 148 8.27 2.46 22.08
CA SER A 148 7.63 1.20 21.74
C SER A 148 6.20 1.45 21.26
N ARG A 149 5.87 0.92 20.08
CA ARG A 149 4.51 0.95 19.51
C ARG A 149 4.00 -0.46 19.36
N GLU A 150 2.76 -0.66 19.75
CA GLU A 150 2.12 -1.96 19.61
C GLU A 150 1.55 -2.11 18.22
N ILE A 151 1.85 -3.23 17.59
CA ILE A 151 1.37 -3.55 16.25
C ILE A 151 0.72 -4.92 16.29
N ALA A 152 -0.45 -5.04 15.69
CA ALA A 152 -1.04 -6.31 15.31
C ALA A 152 -0.44 -6.74 13.97
N MET A 153 -0.12 -8.02 13.85
CA MET A 153 0.31 -8.65 12.61
C MET A 153 -0.67 -9.78 12.27
N ALA A 154 -1.07 -9.85 11.01
CA ALA A 154 -1.71 -11.02 10.42
C ALA A 154 -0.79 -11.59 9.34
N LEU A 155 -0.47 -12.87 9.44
CA LEU A 155 0.40 -13.58 8.51
C LEU A 155 -0.31 -14.84 8.02
N GLU A 156 -0.50 -14.97 6.71
CA GLU A 156 -1.00 -16.20 6.11
C GLU A 156 0.02 -17.33 6.26
N LEU A 157 -0.44 -18.44 6.82
CA LEU A 157 0.34 -19.65 7.02
C LEU A 157 0.06 -20.59 5.86
N ASN A 158 1.02 -20.71 4.94
CA ASN A 158 0.90 -21.63 3.82
C ASN A 158 1.33 -23.04 4.21
N ALA A 159 0.39 -23.99 4.16
CA ALA A 159 0.68 -25.42 4.33
C ALA A 159 1.27 -26.08 3.06
N ARG A 160 1.15 -25.44 1.89
CA ARG A 160 1.53 -25.99 0.58
C ARG A 160 2.21 -24.87 -0.22
N LYS A 161 3.51 -24.99 -0.52
CA LYS A 161 4.28 -23.96 -1.24
C LYS A 161 3.62 -23.55 -2.57
N ALA A 162 3.46 -22.24 -2.77
CA ALA A 162 3.70 -21.43 -3.99
C ALA A 162 2.89 -20.12 -3.98
N ASP A 163 1.81 -20.04 -3.19
CA ASP A 163 1.20 -18.75 -2.90
C ASP A 163 2.13 -17.96 -1.95
N SER A 164 2.32 -16.67 -2.19
CA SER A 164 3.05 -15.81 -1.26
C SER A 164 2.28 -15.76 0.05
N ALA A 165 2.92 -16.07 1.18
CA ALA A 165 2.33 -15.85 2.49
C ALA A 165 2.09 -14.35 2.66
N ARG A 166 0.82 -13.91 2.60
CA ARG A 166 0.47 -12.49 2.77
C ARG A 166 0.73 -12.07 4.21
N VAL A 167 1.36 -10.91 4.39
CA VAL A 167 1.44 -10.23 5.69
C VAL A 167 0.69 -8.90 5.64
N ARG A 168 0.07 -8.54 6.76
CA ARG A 168 -0.45 -7.21 7.02
C ARG A 168 -0.20 -6.82 8.47
N PHE A 169 -0.06 -5.51 8.69
CA PHE A 169 0.14 -4.95 10.03
C PHE A 169 -0.88 -3.85 10.31
N GLN A 170 -1.16 -3.65 11.59
CA GLN A 170 -1.94 -2.52 12.07
C GLN A 170 -1.35 -1.99 13.38
N VAL A 171 -0.99 -0.71 13.42
CA VAL A 171 -0.61 -0.01 14.65
C VAL A 171 -1.83 0.07 15.55
N LEU A 172 -1.69 -0.42 16.78
CA LEU A 172 -2.76 -0.43 17.77
C LEU A 172 -2.73 0.84 18.61
N GLN A 173 -3.92 1.29 19.02
CA GLN A 173 -4.08 2.34 20.01
C GLN A 173 -3.97 1.77 21.43
N SER A 174 -4.56 0.60 21.67
CA SER A 174 -4.46 -0.17 22.91
C SER A 174 -4.63 -1.67 22.66
N ARG A 175 -4.45 -2.49 23.72
CA ARG A 175 -4.76 -3.93 23.72
C ARG A 175 -6.13 -4.27 24.26
N THR A 176 -7.07 -3.33 24.26
CA THR A 176 -8.42 -3.64 24.71
C THR A 176 -9.09 -4.64 23.75
N PRO A 177 -9.98 -5.52 24.22
CA PRO A 177 -10.68 -6.47 23.35
C PRO A 177 -11.37 -5.83 22.13
N PRO A 178 -12.01 -4.64 22.23
CA PRO A 178 -12.57 -3.95 21.06
C PRO A 178 -11.52 -3.56 20.02
N ASP A 179 -10.37 -3.03 20.45
CA ASP A 179 -9.29 -2.63 19.52
C ASP A 179 -8.68 -3.83 18.82
N LEU A 180 -8.50 -4.94 19.55
CA LEU A 180 -8.03 -6.21 18.97
C LEU A 180 -9.05 -6.80 17.99
N ALA A 181 -10.34 -6.77 18.33
CA ALA A 181 -11.41 -7.22 17.45
C ALA A 181 -11.48 -6.39 16.15
N ALA A 182 -11.31 -5.07 16.26
CA ALA A 182 -11.24 -4.16 15.11
C ALA A 182 -10.03 -4.46 14.23
N ALA A 183 -8.85 -4.66 14.82
CA ALA A 183 -7.64 -5.04 14.10
C ALA A 183 -7.80 -6.39 13.38
N ILE A 184 -8.34 -7.41 14.03
CA ILE A 184 -8.59 -8.72 13.42
C ILE A 184 -9.60 -8.59 12.27
N SER A 185 -10.69 -7.86 12.44
CA SER A 185 -11.70 -7.67 11.39
C SER A 185 -11.16 -6.92 10.16
N SER A 186 -10.18 -6.04 10.37
CA SER A 186 -9.48 -5.30 9.31
C SER A 186 -8.42 -6.16 8.60
N LEU A 187 -7.66 -6.95 9.36
CA LEU A 187 -6.51 -7.69 8.88
C LEU A 187 -6.84 -9.10 8.39
N VAL A 188 -7.96 -9.69 8.80
CA VAL A 188 -8.29 -11.10 8.57
C VAL A 188 -9.68 -11.22 7.93
N MET A 189 -9.77 -11.96 6.82
CA MET A 189 -11.06 -12.26 6.20
C MET A 189 -11.90 -13.15 7.12
N LYS A 190 -13.21 -12.87 7.19
CA LYS A 190 -14.19 -13.73 7.89
C LYS A 190 -14.08 -15.18 7.41
N ASN A 191 -14.41 -16.12 8.30
CA ASN A 191 -14.31 -17.57 8.06
C ASN A 191 -12.88 -18.12 7.92
N SER A 192 -11.86 -17.30 8.22
CA SER A 192 -10.47 -17.78 8.34
C SER A 192 -10.24 -18.48 9.70
N SER A 193 -9.20 -19.31 9.75
CA SER A 193 -8.72 -19.94 10.99
C SER A 193 -7.63 -19.07 11.60
N LEU A 194 -7.92 -18.50 12.77
CA LEU A 194 -7.01 -17.61 13.50
C LEU A 194 -6.14 -18.43 14.45
N GLN A 195 -4.84 -18.50 14.18
CA GLN A 195 -3.85 -19.10 15.06
C GLN A 195 -3.26 -18.01 15.94
N VAL A 196 -3.44 -18.10 17.26
CA VAL A 196 -2.92 -17.12 18.23
C VAL A 196 -1.82 -17.72 19.09
N GLY A 197 -0.90 -16.88 19.59
CA GLY A 197 0.20 -17.30 20.43
C GLY A 197 -0.21 -17.83 21.82
N ASP A 198 0.70 -18.57 22.45
CA ASP A 198 0.52 -19.14 23.78
C ASP A 198 0.18 -18.08 24.85
N GLY A 199 -0.78 -18.40 25.74
CA GLY A 199 -1.12 -17.58 26.91
C GLY A 199 -2.14 -16.45 26.67
N ARG A 200 -2.53 -16.17 25.42
CA ARG A 200 -3.41 -15.02 25.09
C ARG A 200 -4.75 -15.40 24.47
N ARG A 201 -5.06 -16.70 24.37
CA ARG A 201 -6.33 -17.20 23.82
C ARG A 201 -7.58 -16.60 24.49
N ALA A 202 -7.51 -16.36 25.79
CA ALA A 202 -8.62 -15.77 26.54
C ALA A 202 -8.99 -14.35 26.05
N GLU A 203 -8.00 -13.57 25.59
CA GLU A 203 -8.22 -12.21 25.04
C GLU A 203 -9.08 -12.24 23.76
N TYR A 204 -9.10 -13.38 23.06
CA TYR A 204 -9.80 -13.56 21.78
C TYR A 204 -11.06 -14.40 21.88
N ALA A 205 -11.48 -14.83 23.09
CA ALA A 205 -12.62 -15.73 23.26
C ALA A 205 -13.92 -15.19 22.66
N GLY A 206 -14.14 -13.86 22.72
CA GLY A 206 -15.29 -13.19 22.14
C GLY A 206 -15.38 -13.24 20.60
N LEU A 207 -14.33 -13.73 19.92
CA LEU A 207 -14.25 -13.82 18.46
C LEU A 207 -14.56 -15.21 17.90
N ALA A 208 -14.83 -16.19 18.77
CA ALA A 208 -15.12 -17.57 18.37
C ALA A 208 -16.35 -17.71 17.45
N GLY A 209 -17.26 -16.74 17.45
CA GLY A 209 -18.41 -16.71 16.53
C GLY A 209 -18.09 -16.23 15.11
N ALA A 210 -16.95 -15.56 14.90
CA ALA A 210 -16.55 -14.99 13.61
C ALA A 210 -15.34 -15.72 12.97
N PHE A 211 -14.54 -16.43 13.77
CA PHE A 211 -13.31 -17.09 13.35
C PHE A 211 -13.14 -18.45 14.03
N HIS A 212 -12.47 -19.37 13.35
CA HIS A 212 -12.03 -20.63 13.97
C HIS A 212 -10.75 -20.39 14.75
N LEU A 213 -10.83 -20.36 16.08
CA LEU A 213 -9.68 -20.09 16.95
C LEU A 213 -8.83 -21.35 17.17
N GLY A 214 -7.54 -21.26 16.86
CA GLY A 214 -6.52 -22.28 17.10
C GLY A 214 -5.29 -21.71 17.83
N MET A 215 -4.40 -22.61 18.24
CA MET A 215 -3.13 -22.25 18.87
C MET A 215 -2.00 -22.36 17.86
N ALA A 216 -1.19 -21.31 17.76
CA ALA A 216 -0.04 -21.29 16.87
C ALA A 216 1.08 -22.22 17.38
N ALA A 217 1.52 -23.15 16.54
CA ALA A 217 2.67 -24.00 16.82
C ALA A 217 3.96 -23.17 16.99
N ALA A 218 4.97 -23.72 17.66
CA ALA A 218 6.24 -23.04 17.90
C ALA A 218 6.91 -22.53 16.60
N GLU A 219 6.88 -23.33 15.53
CA GLU A 219 7.41 -22.97 14.21
C GLU A 219 6.63 -21.79 13.58
N GLN A 220 5.31 -21.79 13.70
CA GLN A 220 4.47 -20.69 13.19
C GLN A 220 4.79 -19.39 13.93
N ARG A 221 4.93 -19.45 15.26
CA ARG A 221 5.35 -18.30 16.08
C ARG A 221 6.75 -17.80 15.73
N GLN A 222 7.69 -18.70 15.44
CA GLN A 222 9.03 -18.30 14.98
C GLN A 222 8.95 -17.55 13.65
N LYS A 223 8.20 -18.08 12.67
CA LYS A 223 7.97 -17.39 11.39
C LYS A 223 7.37 -16.00 11.59
N GLY A 224 6.43 -15.86 12.50
CA GLY A 224 5.86 -14.55 12.87
C GLY A 224 6.93 -13.58 13.40
N ARG A 225 7.80 -14.02 14.31
CA ARG A 225 8.92 -13.22 14.82
C ARG A 225 9.89 -12.81 13.72
N ASP A 226 10.28 -13.74 12.85
CA ASP A 226 11.20 -13.47 11.74
C ASP A 226 10.66 -12.38 10.79
N VAL A 227 9.34 -12.36 10.57
CA VAL A 227 8.67 -11.34 9.74
C VAL A 227 8.68 -9.97 10.41
N VAL A 228 8.43 -9.92 11.73
CA VAL A 228 8.49 -8.67 12.52
C VAL A 228 9.91 -8.11 12.55
N GLU A 229 10.91 -8.95 12.77
CA GLU A 229 12.32 -8.55 12.76
C GLU A 229 12.76 -8.00 11.39
N GLN A 230 12.29 -8.61 10.30
CA GLN A 230 12.52 -8.11 8.95
C GLN A 230 11.84 -6.76 8.70
N ALA A 231 10.61 -6.56 9.20
CA ALA A 231 9.92 -5.28 9.11
C ALA A 231 10.66 -4.18 9.89
N GLU A 232 11.11 -4.48 11.12
CA GLU A 232 11.89 -3.55 11.93
C GLU A 232 13.23 -3.20 11.26
N ALA A 233 13.97 -4.20 10.77
CA ALA A 233 15.23 -3.98 10.06
C ALA A 233 15.04 -3.14 8.78
N TRP A 234 13.95 -3.39 8.04
CA TRP A 234 13.60 -2.61 6.85
C TRP A 234 13.32 -1.15 7.20
N LEU A 235 12.50 -0.90 8.25
CA LEU A 235 12.19 0.45 8.74
C LEU A 235 13.46 1.20 9.15
N GLN A 236 14.33 0.56 9.94
CA GLN A 236 15.57 1.17 10.42
C GLN A 236 16.52 1.53 9.27
N ARG A 237 16.58 0.69 8.23
CA ARG A 237 17.45 0.89 7.07
C ARG A 237 16.95 2.00 6.14
N VAL A 238 15.64 2.08 5.87
CA VAL A 238 15.05 3.08 4.95
C VAL A 238 14.99 4.47 5.59
N PHE A 239 14.66 4.53 6.88
CA PHE A 239 14.41 5.79 7.58
C PHE A 239 15.50 6.16 8.59
N HIS A 240 16.64 5.45 8.58
CA HIS A 240 17.80 5.71 9.43
C HIS A 240 17.45 5.88 10.92
N ARG A 241 16.59 5.00 11.46
CA ARG A 241 16.05 5.04 12.84
C ARG A 241 15.21 6.27 13.19
N ALA A 242 14.88 7.14 12.24
CA ALA A 242 14.03 8.31 12.41
C ALA A 242 12.60 8.04 11.91
N VAL A 243 12.00 6.94 12.36
CA VAL A 243 10.62 6.58 12.00
C VAL A 243 9.65 7.38 12.86
N ASP A 244 9.17 8.52 12.38
CA ASP A 244 8.10 9.26 13.06
C ASP A 244 6.85 8.38 13.20
N GLY A 245 6.43 8.14 14.45
CA GLY A 245 5.28 7.31 14.80
C GLY A 245 3.98 7.72 14.09
N ALA A 246 3.84 8.97 13.65
CA ALA A 246 2.68 9.41 12.87
C ALA A 246 2.57 8.71 11.49
N TYR A 247 3.68 8.23 10.93
CA TYR A 247 3.73 7.56 9.63
C TYR A 247 4.00 6.06 9.72
N LEU A 248 4.11 5.51 10.94
CA LEU A 248 4.48 4.11 11.14
C LEU A 248 3.54 3.15 10.41
N GLN A 249 2.23 3.37 10.47
CA GLN A 249 1.26 2.55 9.75
C GLN A 249 1.55 2.55 8.24
N THR A 250 1.69 3.73 7.67
CA THR A 250 1.94 3.93 6.24
C THR A 250 3.25 3.27 5.76
N TYR A 251 4.24 3.14 6.63
CA TYR A 251 5.49 2.42 6.33
C TYR A 251 5.34 0.90 6.46
N LEU A 252 4.56 0.42 7.44
CA LEU A 252 4.23 -1.00 7.55
C LEU A 252 3.35 -1.47 6.38
N ASP A 253 2.50 -0.59 5.85
CA ASP A 253 1.73 -0.86 4.63
C ASP A 253 2.64 -0.97 3.39
N GLU A 254 3.67 -0.11 3.26
CA GLU A 254 4.70 -0.22 2.22
C GLU A 254 5.46 -1.55 2.33
N PHE A 255 5.88 -1.92 3.55
CA PHE A 255 6.54 -3.20 3.79
C PHE A 255 5.64 -4.37 3.39
N SER A 256 4.37 -4.35 3.80
CA SER A 256 3.38 -5.39 3.44
C SER A 256 3.22 -5.51 1.94
N PHE A 257 3.13 -4.38 1.22
CA PHE A 257 3.05 -4.38 -0.24
C PHE A 257 4.28 -5.03 -0.88
N HIS A 258 5.49 -4.67 -0.46
CA HIS A 258 6.71 -5.29 -0.99
C HIS A 258 6.83 -6.76 -0.66
N TRP A 259 6.43 -7.16 0.55
CA TRP A 259 6.39 -8.56 0.97
C TRP A 259 5.43 -9.39 0.10
N ASN A 260 4.19 -8.92 -0.02
CA ASN A 260 3.11 -9.64 -0.70
C ASN A 260 3.34 -9.73 -2.22
N THR A 261 4.14 -8.82 -2.78
CA THR A 261 4.48 -8.79 -4.21
C THR A 261 5.89 -9.30 -4.53
N ALA A 262 6.65 -9.74 -3.52
CA ALA A 262 8.06 -10.12 -3.68
C ALA A 262 8.27 -11.24 -4.71
N PHE A 263 7.41 -12.26 -4.64
CA PHE A 263 7.47 -13.47 -5.46
C PHE A 263 6.65 -13.38 -6.75
N TRP A 264 6.03 -12.23 -7.03
CA TRP A 264 5.29 -12.07 -8.28
C TRP A 264 6.28 -12.16 -9.45
N PRO A 265 6.02 -13.05 -10.44
CA PRO A 265 6.97 -13.31 -11.52
C PRO A 265 7.12 -12.11 -12.46
N ASP A 266 6.12 -11.23 -12.50
CA ASP A 266 6.05 -10.10 -13.42
C ASP A 266 6.03 -8.77 -12.65
N ARG A 267 7.07 -7.95 -12.85
CA ARG A 267 7.16 -6.60 -12.28
C ARG A 267 6.15 -5.65 -12.90
N GLN A 268 5.71 -5.91 -14.13
CA GLN A 268 4.60 -5.16 -14.71
C GLN A 268 3.33 -5.42 -13.91
N ALA A 269 3.02 -6.67 -13.55
CA ALA A 269 1.87 -7.00 -12.69
C ALA A 269 1.87 -6.27 -11.35
N VAL A 270 3.05 -6.09 -10.72
CA VAL A 270 3.19 -5.30 -9.47
C VAL A 270 2.90 -3.81 -9.69
N LEU A 271 3.44 -3.23 -10.77
CA LEU A 271 3.16 -1.83 -11.13
C LEU A 271 1.68 -1.64 -11.45
N ASP A 272 1.12 -2.55 -12.22
CA ASP A 272 -0.28 -2.66 -12.58
C ASP A 272 -1.17 -2.67 -11.32
N HIS A 273 -0.84 -3.51 -10.33
CA HIS A 273 -1.53 -3.58 -9.04
C HIS A 273 -1.53 -2.23 -8.31
N LEU A 274 -0.35 -1.61 -8.14
CA LEU A 274 -0.21 -0.30 -7.51
C LEU A 274 -0.94 0.82 -8.27
N VAL A 275 -0.84 0.85 -9.59
CA VAL A 275 -1.47 1.88 -10.43
C VAL A 275 -2.99 1.77 -10.40
N THR A 276 -3.54 0.56 -10.31
CA THR A 276 -4.99 0.37 -10.11
C THR A 276 -5.43 1.11 -8.86
N ALA A 277 -4.71 0.93 -7.75
CA ALA A 277 -5.01 1.60 -6.49
C ALA A 277 -4.79 3.13 -6.55
N LEU A 278 -3.76 3.61 -7.27
CA LEU A 278 -3.57 5.04 -7.51
C LEU A 278 -4.75 5.71 -8.23
N LEU A 279 -5.44 4.95 -9.09
CA LEU A 279 -6.58 5.41 -9.90
C LEU A 279 -7.93 5.14 -9.22
N SER A 280 -7.95 4.42 -8.11
CA SER A 280 -9.13 4.26 -7.28
C SER A 280 -9.51 5.59 -6.65
N SER A 281 -10.81 5.81 -6.45
CA SER A 281 -11.28 6.95 -5.67
C SER A 281 -10.73 6.88 -4.26
N ASP A 282 -10.20 8.00 -3.76
CA ASP A 282 -10.00 8.20 -2.33
C ASP A 282 -11.37 8.05 -1.67
N GLY A 283 -11.71 6.84 -1.23
CA GLY A 283 -12.80 6.63 -0.29
C GLY A 283 -12.42 7.44 0.92
N GLY A 284 -13.09 8.58 1.12
CA GLY A 284 -12.64 9.66 1.99
C GLY A 284 -12.12 9.16 3.34
N MET A 285 -10.79 9.09 3.48
CA MET A 285 -10.07 8.96 4.74
C MET A 285 -8.58 9.21 4.46
N SER A 286 -8.19 10.49 4.46
CA SER A 286 -6.85 10.87 4.91
C SER A 286 -7.00 11.96 5.97
N PRO A 287 -6.75 11.65 7.26
CA PRO A 287 -6.71 12.67 8.31
C PRO A 287 -5.47 13.57 8.21
N TYR A 288 -4.58 13.34 7.24
CA TYR A 288 -3.32 14.08 7.07
C TYR A 288 -3.36 15.10 5.92
N VAL A 289 -4.51 15.72 5.67
CA VAL A 289 -4.52 17.02 4.98
C VAL A 289 -4.00 18.04 5.98
N VAL A 290 -2.69 18.24 5.96
CA VAL A 290 -2.03 19.38 6.60
C VAL A 290 -2.80 20.64 6.22
N ARG A 291 -3.45 21.25 7.21
CA ARG A 291 -4.01 22.59 7.09
C ARG A 291 -2.86 23.49 6.62
N ARG A 292 -3.00 24.07 5.44
CA ARG A 292 -2.14 25.17 5.00
C ARG A 292 -2.42 26.34 5.95
N GLY A 293 -1.49 26.58 6.87
CA GLY A 293 -1.21 27.91 7.40
C GLY A 293 -0.09 28.52 6.59
#